data_AF-A0A7J9KPK9-F1
#
_entry.id   AF-A0A7J9KPK9-F1
#
_cell.length_a   1.000
_cell.length_b   1.000
_cell.length_c   1.000
_cell.angle_alpha   90.00
_cell.angle_beta   90.00
_cell.angle_gamma   90.00
#
_symmetry.space_group_name_H-M   'P 1'
#
loop_
_entity.id
_entity.type
_entity.pdbx_description
1 polymer ?
#
loop_
_entity_poly.entity_id
_entity_poly.type
_entity_poly.pdbx_seq_one_letter_code
_entity_poly.pdbx_strand_id
1 'polypeptide(L)' 'MFDHLPRLQQFYLEGNKLSGKIPLGLFKCKELENISLADNRLEGFYQKK' A
#
# COMPACT_ATOMS: atom_id res chain seq x y z
N MET A 1 10.78 0.48 -4.71
CA MET A 1 9.94 1.69 -4.91
C MET A 1 9.77 2.43 -3.60
N PHE A 2 9.17 1.78 -2.58
CA PHE A 2 8.99 2.37 -1.24
C PHE A 2 10.27 2.40 -0.39
N ASP A 3 11.33 1.68 -0.79
CA ASP A 3 12.60 1.64 -0.06
C ASP A 3 13.32 3.02 0.02
N HIS A 4 12.94 3.97 -0.84
CA HIS A 4 13.48 5.34 -0.85
C HIS A 4 12.54 6.36 -0.19
N LEU A 5 11.46 5.89 0.44
CA LEU A 5 10.45 6.72 1.12
C LEU A 5 10.31 6.34 2.60
N PRO A 6 11.41 6.34 3.39
CA PRO A 6 11.37 5.88 4.78
C PRO A 6 10.47 6.74 5.70
N ARG A 7 10.27 8.01 5.32
CA ARG A 7 9.50 9.01 6.06
C ARG A 7 8.10 9.26 5.51
N LEU A 8 7.61 8.37 4.64
CA LEU A 8 6.26 8.49 4.10
C LEU A 8 5.24 8.25 5.20
N GLN A 9 4.43 9.26 5.53
CA GLN A 9 3.42 9.19 6.59
C GLN A 9 2.01 8.94 6.07
N GLN A 10 1.72 9.40 4.86
CA GLN A 10 0.38 9.35 4.28
C GLN A 10 0.44 8.86 2.84
N PHE A 11 -0.46 7.94 2.48
CA PHE A 11 -0.52 7.36 1.14
C PHE A 11 -1.96 7.08 0.72
N TYR A 12 -2.49 7.93 -0.17
CA TYR A 12 -3.87 7.86 -0.65
C TYR A 12 -3.87 7.55 -2.15
N LEU A 13 -4.49 6.43 -2.52
CA LEU A 13 -4.71 6.00 -3.89
C LEU A 13 -6.16 5.54 -4.12
N GLU A 14 -7.09 5.97 -3.27
CA GLU A 14 -8.49 5.58 -3.38
C GLU A 14 -9.11 5.97 -4.73
N GLY A 15 -10.13 5.23 -5.16
CA GLY A 15 -10.91 5.56 -6.36
C GLY A 15 -10.15 5.39 -7.67
N ASN A 16 -9.04 4.64 -7.66
CA ASN A 16 -8.25 4.37 -8.85
C ASN A 16 -8.59 3.00 -9.47
N LYS A 17 -7.99 2.72 -10.64
CA LYS A 17 -8.14 1.44 -11.34
C LYS A 17 -6.95 0.51 -11.10
N LEU A 18 -6.28 0.62 -9.95
CA LEU A 18 -5.10 -0.20 -9.65
C LEU A 18 -5.52 -1.66 -9.46
N SER A 19 -4.68 -2.57 -9.93
CA SER A 19 -4.92 -4.01 -9.90
C SER A 19 -3.65 -4.78 -9.54
N GLY A 20 -3.82 -6.03 -9.12
CA GLY A 20 -2.73 -6.88 -8.64
C GLY A 20 -2.46 -6.71 -7.14
N LYS A 21 -1.35 -7.26 -6.66
CA LYS A 21 -1.05 -7.34 -5.22
C LYS A 21 -0.48 -6.03 -4.70
N ILE A 22 -0.80 -5.72 -3.45
CA ILE A 22 -0.16 -4.62 -2.73
C ILE A 22 1.34 -4.96 -2.53
N PRO A 23 2.27 -4.11 -2.98
CA PRO A 23 3.70 -4.39 -2.88
C PRO A 23 4.18 -4.40 -1.43
N LEU A 24 4.88 -5.46 -1.03
CA LEU A 24 5.39 -5.63 0.35
C LEU A 24 6.33 -4.51 0.80
N GLY A 25 6.96 -3.80 -0.15
CA GLY A 25 7.78 -2.63 0.14
C GLY A 25 7.02 -1.51 0.85
N LEU A 26 5.69 -1.42 0.69
CA LEU A 26 4.86 -0.43 1.37
C LEU A 26 4.92 -0.60 2.90
N PHE A 27 5.10 -1.83 3.39
CA PHE A 27 5.28 -2.12 4.82
C PHE A 27 6.65 -1.74 5.37
N LYS A 28 7.60 -1.33 4.51
CA LYS A 28 8.91 -0.83 4.95
C LYS A 28 8.87 0.66 5.32
N CYS A 29 7.83 1.40 4.92
CA CYS A 29 7.63 2.78 5.34
C CYS A 29 7.20 2.78 6.82
N LYS A 30 8.17 2.83 7.74
CA LYS A 30 7.93 2.70 9.19
C LYS A 30 7.15 3.88 9.78
N GLU A 31 7.21 5.04 9.14
CA GLU A 31 6.48 6.24 9.54
C GLU A 31 5.07 6.32 8.93
N LEU A 32 4.63 5.31 8.16
CA LEU A 32 3.31 5.35 7.50
C LEU A 32 2.17 5.19 8.51
N GLU A 33 1.37 6.24 8.66
CA GLU A 33 0.26 6.31 9.61
C GLU A 33 -1.09 6.17 8.90
N ASN A 34 -1.22 6.81 7.72
CA ASN A 34 -2.49 6.85 7.01
C ASN A 34 -2.35 6.24 5.61
N ILE A 35 -3.22 5.29 5.31
CA ILE A 35 -3.28 4.64 4.01
C ILE A 35 -4.72 4.47 3.56
N SER A 36 -5.01 4.88 2.33
CA SER A 36 -6.27 4.58 1.66
C SER A 36 -5.99 3.96 0.30
N LEU A 37 -6.41 2.71 0.14
CA LEU A 37 -6.37 1.96 -1.11
C LEU A 37 -7.78 1.55 -1.55
N ALA A 38 -8.81 2.16 -0.94
CA ALA A 38 -10.22 1.85 -1.20
C ALA A 38 -10.59 2.06 -2.67
N ASP A 39 -11.70 1.45 -3.11
CA ASP A 39 -12.22 1.61 -4.48
C ASP A 39 -11.18 1.35 -5.58
N ASN A 40 -10.33 0.34 -5.37
CA ASN A 40 -9.42 -0.22 -6.36
C ASN A 40 -9.72 -1.72 -6.60
N ARG A 41 -9.03 -2.32 -7.57
CA ARG A 41 -9.13 -3.75 -7.92
C ARG A 41 -7.93 -4.54 -7.41
N LEU A 42 -7.42 -4.16 -6.24
CA LEU A 42 -6.24 -4.77 -5.64
C LEU A 42 -6.58 -6.16 -5.10
N GLU A 43 -5.68 -7.10 -5.32
CA GLU A 43 -5.75 -8.43 -4.76
C GLU A 43 -5.24 -8.40 -3.32
N GLY A 44 -6.02 -8.97 -2.39
CA GLY A 44 -5.67 -9.03 -0.98
C GLY A 44 -4.42 -9.87 -0.70
N PHE A 45 -3.90 -9.75 0.51
CA PHE A 45 -2.85 -10.65 1.01
C PHE A 45 -3.47 -11.99 1.38
N TYR A 46 -3.39 -12.98 0.50
CA TYR A 46 -3.59 -14.37 0.90
C TYR A 46 -2.38 -14.82 1.74
N GLN A 47 -2.31 -14.40 3.00
CA GLN A 47 -1.43 -15.01 3.99
C GLN A 47 -2.27 -16.07 4.71
N LYS A 48 -2.30 -17.30 4.19
CA LYS A 48 -2.71 -18.46 4.99
C LYS A 48 -1.69 -18.58 6.13
N LYS A 49 -2.19 -18.58 7.38
CA LYS A 49 -1.44 -18.95 8.57
C LYS A 49 -0.68 -20.26 8.39
#